data_AF-A0A1Q7JXK7-F1
#
_entry.id   AF-A0A1Q7JXK7-F1
#
_cell.length_a   1.000
_cell.length_b   1.000
_cell.length_c   1.000
_cell.angle_alpha   90.00
_cell.angle_beta   90.00
_cell.angle_gamma   90.00
#
_symmetry.space_group_name_H-M   'P 1'
#
loop_
_entity.id
_entity.type
_entity.pdbx_description
1 polymer ?
#
loop_
_entity_poly.entity_id
_entity_poly.type
_entity_poly.pdbx_seq_one_letter_code
_entity_poly.pdbx_strand_id
1 'polypeptide(L)'
;MEEVVSTVTEKGQATIPKAFREKHGIGRKVLVLDTREGILLKPIPDPSTEKGSLKPLFGRATSGELMREARTSEVEQASRILNRGRRS
;
A
#
# COMPACT_ATOMS: atom_id res chain seq x y z
N MET A 1 -1.96 -23.10 19.80
CA MET A 1 -1.37 -23.22 18.44
C MET A 1 -2.42 -23.90 17.59
N GLU A 2 -2.91 -23.23 16.55
CA GLU A 2 -3.92 -23.81 15.65
C GLU A 2 -3.19 -24.36 14.43
N GLU A 3 -3.32 -25.66 14.19
CA GLU A 3 -2.69 -26.36 13.08
C GLU A 3 -3.77 -27.02 12.24
N VAL A 4 -3.69 -26.85 10.92
CA VAL A 4 -4.60 -27.47 9.96
C VAL A 4 -3.79 -27.99 8.79
N VAL A 5 -4.00 -29.25 8.45
CA VAL A 5 -3.41 -29.87 7.26
C VAL A 5 -4.22 -29.46 6.04
N SER A 6 -3.55 -28.97 5.00
CA SER A 6 -4.16 -28.64 3.70
C SER A 6 -3.51 -29.48 2.61
N THR A 7 -4.32 -30.02 1.70
CA THR A 7 -3.83 -30.79 0.56
C THR A 7 -3.26 -29.86 -0.49
N VAL A 8 -2.06 -30.17 -0.99
CA VAL A 8 -1.47 -29.51 -2.14
C VAL A 8 -1.92 -30.24 -3.40
N THR A 9 -2.49 -29.53 -4.37
CA THR A 9 -2.90 -30.12 -5.64
C THR A 9 -1.68 -30.48 -6.50
N GLU A 10 -1.87 -31.29 -7.54
CA GLU A 10 -0.81 -31.64 -8.49
C GLU A 10 -0.13 -30.40 -9.11
N LYS A 11 -0.87 -29.30 -9.26
CA LYS A 11 -0.36 -28.03 -9.78
C LYS A 11 0.31 -27.15 -8.72
N GLY A 12 0.50 -27.66 -7.50
CA GLY A 12 1.15 -26.94 -6.40
C GLY A 12 0.27 -25.92 -5.68
N GLN A 13 -1.06 -25.99 -5.83
CA GLN A 13 -1.96 -25.04 -5.15
C GLN A 13 -2.36 -25.58 -3.77
N ALA A 14 -2.35 -24.72 -2.76
CA ALA A 14 -2.86 -25.01 -1.43
C ALA A 14 -3.93 -23.99 -1.04
N THR A 15 -5.03 -24.46 -0.47
CA THR A 15 -6.10 -23.58 0.01
C THR A 15 -5.82 -23.16 1.44
N ILE A 16 -5.91 -21.85 1.71
CA ILE A 16 -5.85 -21.31 3.07
C ILE A 16 -7.25 -21.44 3.69
N PRO A 17 -7.42 -22.18 4.80
CA PRO A 17 -8.73 -22.37 5.43
C PRO A 17 -9.38 -21.04 5.83
N LYS A 18 -10.72 -20.99 5.78
CA LYS A 18 -11.52 -19.78 6.03
C LYS A 18 -11.16 -19.08 7.36
N ALA A 19 -11.04 -19.85 8.44
CA ALA A 19 -10.70 -19.32 9.76
C ALA A 19 -9.37 -18.55 9.76
N PHE A 20 -8.34 -19.07 9.08
CA PHE A 20 -7.04 -18.39 8.95
C PHE A 20 -7.15 -17.16 8.06
N ARG A 21 -7.93 -17.23 6.98
CA ARG A 21 -8.13 -16.06 6.10
C ARG A 21 -8.79 -14.91 6.84
N GLU A 22 -9.83 -15.17 7.62
CA GLU A 22 -10.56 -14.15 8.38
C GLU A 22 -9.68 -13.59 9.50
N LYS A 23 -9.02 -14.46 10.27
CA LYS A 23 -8.12 -14.07 11.37
C LYS A 23 -6.96 -13.20 10.92
N HIS A 24 -6.41 -13.45 9.74
CA HIS A 24 -5.24 -12.74 9.22
C HIS A 24 -5.56 -11.74 8.09
N GLY A 25 -6.84 -11.49 7.79
CA GLY A 25 -7.25 -10.54 6.74
C GLY A 25 -6.76 -10.90 5.34
N ILE A 26 -6.67 -12.19 5.01
CA ILE A 26 -6.11 -12.66 3.74
C ILE A 26 -7.15 -12.56 2.62
N GLY A 27 -6.97 -11.52 1.81
CA GLY A 27 -7.76 -11.23 0.62
C GLY A 27 -7.38 -12.06 -0.60
N ARG A 28 -7.34 -11.43 -1.78
CA ARG A 28 -7.07 -12.10 -3.07
C ARG A 28 -5.59 -12.27 -3.39
N LYS A 29 -4.73 -11.46 -2.78
CA LYS A 29 -3.29 -11.42 -3.04
C LYS A 29 -2.52 -11.49 -1.74
N VAL A 30 -1.41 -12.22 -1.77
CA VAL A 30 -0.46 -12.32 -0.67
C VAL A 30 0.95 -12.18 -1.23
N LEU A 31 1.83 -11.61 -0.43
CA LEU A 31 3.27 -11.69 -0.63
C LEU A 31 3.74 -13.01 -0.04
N VAL A 32 4.51 -13.77 -0.82
CA VAL A 32 5.15 -15.02 -0.39
C VAL A 32 6.61 -14.70 -0.10
N LEU A 33 7.05 -15.02 1.11
CA LEU A 33 8.44 -14.88 1.54
C LEU A 33 8.99 -16.26 1.89
N ASP A 34 10.20 -16.55 1.40
CA ASP A 34 10.96 -17.71 1.83
C ASP A 34 11.71 -17.37 3.13
N THR A 35 11.51 -18.16 4.17
CA THR A 35 12.16 -18.00 5.49
C THR A 35 12.84 -19.30 5.89
N ARG A 36 13.61 -19.27 6.99
CA ARG A 36 14.35 -20.46 7.45
C ARG A 36 13.43 -21.60 7.89
N GLU A 37 12.22 -21.25 8.33
CA GLU A 37 11.22 -22.14 8.89
C GLU A 37 10.19 -22.61 7.84
N GLY A 38 10.25 -22.07 6.62
CA GLY A 38 9.33 -22.36 5.52
C GLY A 38 8.81 -21.09 4.84
N ILE A 39 7.59 -21.16 4.32
CA ILE A 39 6.97 -20.02 3.62
C ILE A 39 6.15 -19.15 4.58
N LEU A 40 6.30 -17.83 4.46
CA LEU A 40 5.47 -16.84 5.14
C LEU A 40 4.58 -16.11 4.13
N LEU A 41 3.26 -16.13 4.38
CA LEU A 41 2.27 -15.43 3.55
C LEU A 41 1.83 -14.13 4.27
N LYS A 42 2.02 -12.98 3.62
CA LYS A 42 1.55 -11.69 4.14
C LYS A 42 0.43 -11.14 3.25
N PRO A 43 -0.71 -10.69 3.79
CA PRO A 43 -1.77 -10.09 2.98
C PRO A 43 -1.26 -8.83 2.28
N ILE A 44 -1.65 -8.66 1.01
CA ILE A 44 -1.44 -7.41 0.28
C ILE A 44 -2.77 -6.65 0.31
N PRO A 45 -2.80 -5.41 0.83
CA PRO A 45 -4.01 -4.59 0.81
C PRO A 45 -4.42 -4.33 -0.64
N ASP A 46 -5.73 -4.41 -0.91
CA ASP A 46 -6.26 -4.08 -2.22
C ASP A 46 -6.32 -2.53 -2.36
N PRO A 47 -5.79 -1.94 -3.44
CA PRO A 47 -5.84 -0.49 -3.66
C PRO A 47 -7.27 0.09 -3.62
N SER A 48 -8.29 -0.72 -3.91
CA SER A 48 -9.69 -0.31 -3.81
C SER A 48 -10.19 -0.19 -2.36
N THR A 49 -9.65 -0.98 -1.43
CA THR A 49 -9.84 -0.80 0.02
C THR A 49 -9.04 0.38 0.57
N GLU A 50 -8.01 0.82 -0.16
CA GLU A 50 -7.21 2.02 0.13
C GLU A 50 -7.75 3.29 -0.54
N LYS A 51 -8.96 3.29 -1.12
CA LYS A 51 -9.62 4.53 -1.56
C LYS A 51 -9.89 5.44 -0.35
N GLY A 52 -8.90 6.27 -0.01
CA GLY A 52 -8.90 7.11 1.18
C GLY A 52 -7.74 6.84 2.16
N SER A 53 -6.81 5.92 1.89
CA SER A 53 -5.62 5.68 2.72
C SER A 53 -4.66 6.88 2.79
N LEU A 54 -4.81 7.81 1.84
CA LEU A 54 -4.11 9.09 1.83
C LEU A 54 -4.84 10.19 2.64
N LYS A 55 -6.07 9.97 3.14
CA LYS A 55 -6.77 10.96 4.00
C LYS A 55 -6.00 11.36 5.26
N PRO A 56 -5.31 10.43 5.98
CA PRO A 56 -4.48 10.80 7.12
C PRO A 56 -3.26 11.65 6.73
N LEU A 57 -2.73 11.46 5.52
CA LEU A 57 -1.59 12.22 4.99
C LEU A 57 -1.99 13.63 4.50
N PHE A 58 -3.23 13.80 4.05
CA PHE A 58 -3.73 15.06 3.48
C PHE A 58 -4.64 15.89 4.41
N GLY A 59 -4.86 15.45 5.66
CA GLY A 59 -5.67 16.18 6.63
C GLY A 59 -7.10 16.50 6.14
N ARG A 60 -7.75 17.49 6.75
CA ARG A 60 -9.11 17.97 6.37
C ARG A 60 -9.15 18.70 5.01
N ALA A 61 -8.03 18.78 4.29
CA ALA A 61 -7.97 19.50 3.03
C ALA A 61 -8.77 18.76 1.96
N THR A 62 -9.69 19.49 1.34
CA THR A 62 -10.44 19.02 0.18
C THR A 62 -9.49 18.89 -1.02
N SER A 63 -9.87 18.05 -2.00
CA SER A 63 -9.10 17.87 -3.24
C SER A 63 -8.78 19.21 -3.94
N GLY A 64 -9.72 20.17 -3.88
CA GLY A 64 -9.51 21.51 -4.46
C GLY A 64 -8.58 22.43 -3.67
N GLU A 65 -8.34 22.17 -2.39
CA GLU A 65 -7.35 22.89 -1.58
C GLU A 65 -5.95 22.34 -1.84
N LEU A 66 -5.80 21.02 -1.92
CA LEU A 66 -4.52 20.36 -2.25
C LEU A 66 -4.02 20.76 -3.65
N MET A 67 -4.92 20.81 -4.64
CA MET A 67 -4.56 21.24 -6.00
C MET A 67 -4.15 22.72 -6.07
N ARG A 68 -4.74 23.56 -5.20
CA ARG A 68 -4.34 24.97 -5.08
C ARG A 68 -2.99 25.11 -4.40
N GLU A 69 -2.75 24.37 -3.33
CA GLU A 69 -1.45 24.35 -2.64
C GLU A 69 -0.33 23.88 -3.56
N ALA A 70 -0.53 22.79 -4.30
CA ALA A 70 0.42 22.30 -5.30
C ALA A 70 0.78 23.38 -6.31
N ARG A 71 -0.23 24.06 -6.89
CA ARG A 71 -0.02 25.13 -7.87
C ARG A 71 0.74 26.33 -7.28
N THR A 72 0.47 26.71 -6.03
CA THR A 72 1.20 27.79 -5.35
C THR A 72 2.65 27.40 -5.07
N SER A 73 2.88 26.15 -4.63
CA SER A 73 4.23 25.64 -4.36
C SER A 73 5.09 25.54 -5.62
N GLU A 74 4.50 25.21 -6.78
CA GLU A 74 5.16 25.22 -8.08
C GLU A 74 5.61 26.63 -8.49
N VAL A 75 4.77 27.64 -8.28
CA VAL A 75 5.10 29.05 -8.57
C VAL A 75 6.21 29.56 -7.64
N GLU A 76 6.17 29.19 -6.35
CA GLU A 76 7.24 29.54 -5.42
C GLU A 76 8.56 28.86 -5.77
N GLN A 77 8.55 27.57 -6.13
CA GLN A 77 9.76 26.87 -6.55
C GLN A 77 10.33 27.45 -7.85
N ALA A 78 9.47 27.75 -8.82
CA ALA A 78 9.89 28.40 -10.07
C ALA A 78 10.53 29.77 -9.81
N SER A 79 9.94 30.61 -8.93
CA SER A 79 10.51 31.91 -8.58
C SER A 79 11.86 31.80 -7.83
N ARG A 80 12.04 30.80 -6.97
CA ARG A 80 13.34 30.53 -6.31
C ARG A 80 14.42 30.13 -7.29
N ILE A 81 14.09 29.32 -8.29
CA ILE A 81 15.03 28.91 -9.35
C ILE A 81 15.42 30.12 -10.21
N LEU A 82 14.44 30.94 -10.62
CA LEU A 82 14.67 32.18 -11.37
C LEU A 82 15.55 33.19 -10.62
N ASN A 83 15.34 33.35 -9.31
CA ASN A 83 16.12 34.28 -8.50
C ASN A 83 17.55 33.80 -8.23
N ARG A 84 17.81 32.49 -8.23
CA ARG A 84 19.18 31.94 -8.17
C ARG A 84 19.98 32.20 -9.46
N GLY A 85 19.31 32.21 -10.62
CA GLY A 85 19.96 32.47 -11.91
C GLY A 85 20.33 33.94 -12.17
N ARG A 86 19.84 34.90 -11.37
CA ARG A 86 20.17 36.34 -11.51
C ARG A 86 21.36 36.81 -10.67
N ARG A 87 22.01 35.91 -9.91
CA ARG A 87 23.18 36.21 -9.05
C ARG A 87 24.47 35.50 -9.48
N SER A 88 24.52 34.97 -10.71
CA SER A 88 25.74 34.45 -11.36
C SER A 88 26.17 35.34 -12.50
#